data_AF-A0A7S0C198-F1
#
_entry.id   AF-A0A7S0C198-F1
#
_cell.length_a   1.000
_cell.length_b   1.000
_cell.length_c   1.000
_cell.angle_alpha   90.00
_cell.angle_beta   90.00
_cell.angle_gamma   90.00
#
_symmetry.space_group_name_H-M   'P 1'
#
loop_
_entity.id
_entity.type
_entity.pdbx_description
1 polymer ?
#
loop_
_entity_poly.entity_id
_entity_poly.type
_entity_poly.pdbx_seq_one_letter_code
_entity_poly.pdbx_strand_id
1 'polypeptide(L)'
;HATMMQDIYTFVGGKGELAPYGVTRVVVDESVEDIDDKYFRGCIDNMTHLDIPSKSITVRPNGFSHLALEQITFLKNGHLNIEKDAIFECENLNIVKWPDTVQLVVDGKLGQQISVGDRPKIPLIHKNSFEGCSVEIVQYCK
;
A
#
# COMPACT_ATOMS: atom_id res chain seq x y z
N HIS A 1 33.50 -6.33 7.89
CA HIS A 1 32.89 -6.42 6.55
C HIS A 1 31.47 -6.90 6.76
N ALA A 2 30.50 -5.98 6.86
CA ALA A 2 29.09 -6.35 7.02
C ALA A 2 28.49 -6.36 5.61
N THR A 3 28.29 -7.55 5.07
CA THR A 3 27.62 -7.72 3.77
C THR A 3 26.12 -7.54 4.02
N MET A 4 25.56 -6.39 3.63
CA MET A 4 24.11 -6.24 3.54
C MET A 4 23.64 -7.20 2.45
N MET A 5 22.96 -8.28 2.85
CA MET A 5 22.50 -9.33 1.95
C MET A 5 20.98 -9.47 2.00
N GLN A 6 20.26 -8.40 2.33
CA GLN A 6 18.82 -8.38 2.20
C GLN A 6 18.32 -7.02 1.73
N ASP A 7 18.27 -6.88 0.40
CA ASP A 7 17.49 -5.86 -0.28
C ASP A 7 15.99 -6.01 0.00
N ILE A 8 15.55 -7.23 0.36
CA ILE A 8 14.14 -7.60 0.55
C ILE A 8 13.87 -7.99 2.00
N TYR A 9 12.90 -7.35 2.63
CA TYR A 9 12.42 -7.67 3.97
C TYR A 9 10.96 -8.12 3.94
N THR A 10 10.62 -9.20 4.66
CA THR A 10 9.23 -9.63 4.85
C THR A 10 8.69 -9.02 6.13
N PHE A 11 7.68 -8.16 6.03
CA PHE A 11 7.01 -7.56 7.18
C PHE A 11 5.88 -8.47 7.67
N VAL A 12 6.05 -9.05 8.86
CA VAL A 12 5.08 -10.00 9.45
C VAL A 12 4.07 -9.37 10.40
N GLY A 13 4.18 -8.06 10.67
CA GLY A 13 3.31 -7.36 11.61
C GLY A 13 3.59 -7.70 13.07
N GLY A 14 3.24 -6.78 13.97
CA GLY A 14 3.48 -6.94 15.41
C GLY A 14 3.53 -5.60 16.14
N LYS A 15 3.45 -5.58 17.47
CA LYS A 15 3.67 -4.33 18.23
C LYS A 15 5.18 -4.10 18.39
N GLY A 16 5.70 -3.05 17.76
CA GLY A 16 7.08 -2.58 17.97
C GLY A 16 8.13 -3.14 17.03
N GLU A 17 7.76 -3.93 16.03
CA GLU A 17 8.68 -4.37 14.99
C GLU A 17 8.87 -3.25 13.96
N LEU A 18 10.08 -2.70 13.86
CA LEU A 18 10.44 -1.72 12.84
C LEU A 18 11.09 -2.45 11.67
N ALA A 19 10.74 -2.08 10.45
CA ALA A 19 11.48 -2.55 9.29
C ALA A 19 12.96 -2.11 9.38
N PRO A 20 13.92 -2.97 8.99
CA PRO A 20 15.33 -2.68 9.16
C PRO A 20 15.81 -1.56 8.22
N TYR A 21 16.86 -0.85 8.63
CA TYR A 21 17.50 0.16 7.80
C TYR A 21 18.13 -0.47 6.55
N GLY A 22 18.12 0.28 5.44
CA GLY A 22 18.81 -0.11 4.20
C GLY A 22 18.07 -1.14 3.35
N VAL A 23 16.82 -1.46 3.67
CA VAL A 23 15.96 -2.28 2.80
C VAL A 23 15.47 -1.45 1.60
N THR A 24 15.46 -2.08 0.43
CA THR A 24 14.97 -1.45 -0.81
C THR A 24 13.59 -1.95 -1.21
N ARG A 25 13.23 -3.17 -0.79
CA ARG A 25 11.93 -3.77 -1.03
C ARG A 25 11.35 -4.36 0.25
N VAL A 26 10.05 -4.14 0.45
CA VAL A 26 9.28 -4.81 1.50
C VAL A 26 8.19 -5.68 0.88
N VAL A 27 8.04 -6.89 1.42
CA VAL A 27 6.91 -7.79 1.15
C VAL A 27 6.11 -7.93 2.43
N VAL A 28 4.84 -7.57 2.41
CA VAL A 28 3.95 -7.73 3.57
C VAL A 28 3.54 -9.20 3.67
N ASP A 29 3.57 -9.79 4.86
CA ASP A 29 3.08 -11.16 5.06
C ASP A 29 1.56 -11.23 4.88
N GLU A 30 1.05 -12.38 4.43
CA GLU A 30 -0.39 -12.56 4.18
C GLU A 30 -1.25 -12.46 5.45
N SER A 31 -0.64 -12.64 6.64
CA SER A 31 -1.32 -12.52 7.93
C SER A 31 -1.48 -11.08 8.43
N VAL A 32 -0.83 -10.10 7.80
CA VAL A 32 -0.94 -8.69 8.20
C VAL A 32 -2.29 -8.13 7.76
N GLU A 33 -3.05 -7.65 8.75
CA GLU A 33 -4.38 -7.05 8.55
C GLU A 33 -4.36 -5.52 8.62
N ASP A 34 -3.39 -4.93 9.32
CA ASP A 34 -3.29 -3.49 9.56
C ASP A 34 -1.84 -2.99 9.41
N ILE A 35 -1.68 -1.87 8.72
CA ILE A 35 -0.42 -1.14 8.58
C ILE A 35 -0.58 0.27 9.13
N ASP A 36 0.38 0.69 9.93
CA ASP A 36 0.40 1.97 10.64
C ASP A 36 1.79 2.62 10.51
N ASP A 37 1.85 3.93 10.72
CA ASP A 37 3.02 4.78 10.40
C ASP A 37 4.30 4.34 11.13
N LYS A 38 4.14 3.80 12.33
CA LYS A 38 5.23 3.38 13.19
C LYS A 38 6.14 2.32 12.57
N TYR A 39 5.67 1.50 11.62
CA TYR A 39 6.43 0.35 11.12
C TYR A 39 7.58 0.70 10.18
N PHE A 40 7.45 1.80 9.43
CA PHE A 40 8.36 2.13 8.33
C PHE A 40 9.18 3.41 8.55
N ARG A 41 9.13 4.02 9.73
CA ARG A 41 9.86 5.27 10.03
C ARG A 41 11.39 5.19 9.82
N GLY A 42 11.99 4.01 9.86
CA GLY A 42 13.41 3.79 9.60
C GLY A 42 13.79 3.54 8.14
N CYS A 43 12.80 3.38 7.25
CA CYS A 43 13.01 2.98 5.86
C CYS A 43 12.83 4.12 4.85
N ILE A 44 12.66 5.35 5.35
CA ILE A 44 12.26 6.54 4.58
C ILE A 44 13.10 6.78 3.32
N ASP A 45 14.41 6.55 3.37
CA ASP A 45 15.32 7.01 2.31
C ASP A 45 15.64 5.96 1.24
N ASN A 46 15.40 4.66 1.51
CA ASN A 46 15.91 3.57 0.66
C ASN A 46 14.82 2.64 0.12
N MET A 47 13.63 2.62 0.74
CA MET A 47 12.58 1.69 0.38
C MET A 47 11.84 2.17 -0.88
N THR A 48 12.13 1.56 -2.02
CA THR A 48 11.56 1.92 -3.32
C THR A 48 10.39 1.03 -3.73
N HIS A 49 10.30 -0.19 -3.20
CA HIS A 49 9.28 -1.16 -3.61
C HIS A 49 8.50 -1.75 -2.44
N LEU A 50 7.19 -1.87 -2.61
CA LEU A 50 6.31 -2.51 -1.65
C LEU A 50 5.37 -3.49 -2.34
N ASP A 51 5.38 -4.75 -1.91
CA ASP A 51 4.47 -5.80 -2.38
C ASP A 51 3.52 -6.23 -1.24
N ILE A 52 2.21 -6.19 -1.52
CA ILE A 52 1.14 -6.54 -0.57
C ILE A 52 0.36 -7.74 -1.10
N PRO A 53 0.67 -8.97 -0.65
CA PRO A 53 -0.03 -10.21 -1.01
C PRO A 53 -1.28 -10.50 -0.17
N SER A 54 -1.59 -9.71 0.85
CA SER A 54 -2.76 -9.94 1.70
C SER A 54 -4.08 -9.76 0.93
N LYS A 55 -5.08 -10.58 1.29
CA LYS A 55 -6.47 -10.46 0.81
C LYS A 55 -7.31 -9.54 1.70
N SER A 56 -6.78 -9.07 2.81
CA SER A 56 -7.50 -8.20 3.73
C SER A 56 -6.51 -7.29 4.44
N ILE A 57 -6.42 -6.03 4.03
CA ILE A 57 -5.50 -5.08 4.62
C ILE A 57 -6.10 -3.70 4.77
N THR A 58 -5.85 -3.10 5.91
CA THR A 58 -6.11 -1.69 6.19
C THR A 58 -4.80 -0.94 6.28
N VAL A 59 -4.61 0.07 5.44
CA VAL A 59 -3.50 1.02 5.57
C VAL A 59 -4.03 2.25 6.29
N ARG A 60 -3.61 2.41 7.54
CA ARG A 60 -4.02 3.50 8.43
C ARG A 60 -3.39 4.83 8.01
N PRO A 61 -3.85 5.97 8.55
CA PRO A 61 -3.29 7.26 8.25
C PRO A 61 -1.80 7.27 8.55
N ASN A 62 -1.04 7.80 7.61
CA ASN A 62 0.41 7.82 7.60
C ASN A 62 1.14 6.46 7.54
N GLY A 63 0.44 5.36 7.25
CA GLY A 63 1.03 4.01 7.19
C GLY A 63 2.30 3.91 6.35
N PHE A 64 2.38 4.68 5.27
CA PHE A 64 3.53 4.80 4.37
C PHE A 64 3.90 6.26 4.09
N SER A 65 3.92 7.14 5.10
CA SER A 65 4.28 8.54 4.86
C SER A 65 5.77 8.77 4.63
N HIS A 66 6.11 9.69 3.72
CA HIS A 66 7.46 10.17 3.43
C HIS A 66 8.45 9.08 3.03
N LEU A 67 7.97 7.98 2.45
CA LEU A 67 8.85 6.92 1.96
C LEU A 67 9.32 7.26 0.55
N ALA A 68 10.57 6.91 0.22
CA ALA A 68 11.13 6.98 -1.13
C ALA A 68 10.55 5.91 -2.08
N LEU A 69 9.30 5.48 -1.85
CA LEU A 69 8.61 4.49 -2.65
C LEU A 69 8.49 4.97 -4.10
N GLU A 70 8.85 4.10 -5.04
CA GLU A 70 8.64 4.29 -6.48
C GLU A 70 7.42 3.47 -6.94
N GLN A 71 7.22 2.29 -6.35
CA GLN A 71 6.14 1.36 -6.71
C GLN A 71 5.47 0.69 -5.52
N ILE A 72 4.13 0.61 -5.57
CA ILE A 72 3.33 -0.27 -4.71
C ILE A 72 2.60 -1.31 -5.57
N THR A 73 2.65 -2.58 -5.18
CA THR A 73 1.95 -3.69 -5.84
C THR A 73 0.97 -4.36 -4.87
N PHE A 74 -0.32 -4.31 -5.17
CA PHE A 74 -1.35 -5.12 -4.51
C PHE A 74 -1.55 -6.40 -5.32
N LEU A 75 -1.24 -7.57 -4.75
CA LEU A 75 -1.15 -8.83 -5.51
C LEU A 75 -2.44 -9.66 -5.48
N LYS A 76 -3.36 -9.43 -4.53
CA LYS A 76 -4.59 -10.22 -4.40
C LYS A 76 -5.84 -9.33 -4.32
N ASN A 77 -6.89 -9.77 -5.01
CA ASN A 77 -8.23 -9.21 -4.83
C ASN A 77 -8.71 -9.50 -3.41
N GLY A 78 -9.25 -8.50 -2.74
CA GLY A 78 -9.46 -8.58 -1.30
C GLY A 78 -10.14 -7.36 -0.71
N HIS A 79 -10.35 -7.41 0.60
CA HIS A 79 -10.69 -6.21 1.35
C HIS A 79 -9.45 -5.32 1.42
N LEU A 80 -9.53 -4.15 0.82
CA LEU A 80 -8.46 -3.17 0.89
C LEU A 80 -9.07 -1.85 1.33
N ASN A 81 -8.62 -1.35 2.48
CA ASN A 81 -9.02 -0.05 3.00
C ASN A 81 -7.78 0.83 3.12
N ILE A 82 -7.68 1.86 2.30
CA ILE A 82 -6.59 2.85 2.38
C ILE A 82 -7.18 4.14 2.93
N GLU A 83 -6.82 4.47 4.16
CA GLU A 83 -7.39 5.61 4.87
C GLU A 83 -6.79 6.95 4.40
N LYS A 84 -7.32 8.04 4.95
CA LYS A 84 -6.84 9.40 4.66
C LYS A 84 -5.35 9.52 4.99
N ASP A 85 -4.58 10.12 4.09
CA ASP A 85 -3.15 10.37 4.23
C ASP A 85 -2.32 9.09 4.47
N ALA A 86 -2.84 7.91 4.11
CA ALA A 86 -2.18 6.63 4.36
C ALA A 86 -0.84 6.50 3.62
N ILE A 87 -0.70 7.15 2.46
CA ILE A 87 0.50 7.18 1.61
C ILE A 87 0.79 8.65 1.30
N PHE A 88 1.20 9.39 2.34
CA PHE A 88 1.38 10.84 2.27
C PHE A 88 2.82 11.21 1.91
N GLU A 89 3.01 12.17 1.01
CA GLU A 89 4.32 12.71 0.61
C GLU A 89 5.35 11.63 0.19
N CYS A 90 4.90 10.58 -0.50
CA CYS A 90 5.79 9.68 -1.23
C CYS A 90 6.06 10.27 -2.62
N GLU A 91 6.94 11.26 -2.68
CA GLU A 91 7.16 12.09 -3.88
C GLU A 91 7.62 11.28 -5.11
N ASN A 92 8.37 10.20 -4.88
CA ASN A 92 8.88 9.32 -5.94
C ASN A 92 7.84 8.30 -6.43
N LEU A 93 6.71 8.15 -5.73
CA LEU A 93 5.74 7.11 -6.04
C LEU A 93 5.01 7.50 -7.31
N ASN A 94 5.23 6.71 -8.37
CA ASN A 94 4.66 6.95 -9.68
C ASN A 94 3.84 5.77 -10.20
N ILE A 95 4.03 4.57 -9.62
CA ILE A 95 3.34 3.34 -10.05
C ILE A 95 2.59 2.71 -8.87
N VAL A 96 1.28 2.56 -9.02
CA VAL A 96 0.46 1.73 -8.13
C VAL A 96 -0.22 0.65 -8.96
N LYS A 97 0.15 -0.60 -8.71
CA LYS A 97 -0.37 -1.78 -9.40
C LYS A 97 -1.51 -2.39 -8.58
N TRP A 98 -2.69 -2.44 -9.19
CA TRP A 98 -3.88 -3.06 -8.63
C TRP A 98 -4.08 -4.48 -9.21
N PRO A 99 -4.70 -5.40 -8.47
CA PRO A 99 -5.12 -6.67 -9.04
C PRO A 99 -6.35 -6.49 -9.94
N ASP A 100 -6.50 -7.39 -10.93
CA ASP A 100 -7.36 -7.22 -12.12
C ASP A 100 -8.84 -6.90 -11.85
N THR A 101 -9.36 -7.16 -10.64
CA THR A 101 -10.79 -6.99 -10.32
C THR A 101 -11.08 -5.86 -9.33
N VAL A 102 -10.13 -4.95 -9.09
CA VAL A 102 -10.33 -3.82 -8.19
C VAL A 102 -11.23 -2.77 -8.81
N GLN A 103 -12.37 -2.52 -8.16
CA GLN A 103 -13.19 -1.34 -8.40
C GLN A 103 -12.76 -0.27 -7.40
N LEU A 104 -12.24 0.86 -7.89
CA LEU A 104 -11.77 1.95 -7.04
C LEU A 104 -12.94 2.84 -6.61
N VAL A 105 -13.22 2.91 -5.31
CA VAL A 105 -14.15 3.91 -4.74
C VAL A 105 -13.36 4.98 -4.03
N VAL A 106 -13.38 6.17 -4.63
CA VAL A 106 -12.84 7.40 -4.02
C VAL A 106 -13.98 8.14 -3.33
N ASP A 107 -13.85 8.40 -2.03
CA ASP A 107 -14.80 9.20 -1.23
C ASP A 107 -16.27 8.73 -1.28
N GLY A 108 -16.49 7.41 -1.31
CA GLY A 108 -17.84 6.84 -1.25
C GLY A 108 -18.69 7.09 -2.51
N LYS A 109 -18.13 7.70 -3.56
CA LYS A 109 -18.81 7.79 -4.87
C LYS A 109 -18.42 6.58 -5.71
N LEU A 110 -19.31 5.58 -5.72
CA LEU A 110 -19.26 4.51 -6.71
C LEU A 110 -19.26 5.10 -8.12
N GLY A 111 -18.21 4.86 -8.89
CA GLY A 111 -18.27 4.96 -10.35
C GLY A 111 -19.25 3.90 -10.86
N GLN A 112 -20.55 4.26 -10.90
CA GLN A 112 -21.69 3.48 -11.38
C GLN A 112 -21.97 2.12 -10.69
N GLN A 113 -23.20 1.97 -10.17
CA GLN A 113 -23.69 0.72 -9.58
C GLN A 113 -23.89 -0.36 -10.65
N ILE A 114 -23.29 -1.54 -10.46
CA ILE A 114 -23.70 -2.78 -11.16
C ILE A 114 -24.20 -3.79 -10.10
N SER A 115 -25.41 -4.33 -10.27
CA SER A 115 -26.22 -5.11 -9.32
C SER A 115 -25.48 -6.00 -8.31
N VAL A 116 -26.03 -6.05 -7.09
CA VAL A 116 -25.50 -6.76 -5.92
C VAL A 116 -25.70 -8.28 -6.09
N GLY A 117 -24.69 -8.94 -6.64
CA GLY A 117 -24.55 -10.39 -6.63
C GLY A 117 -23.07 -10.73 -6.89
N ASP A 118 -22.43 -11.38 -5.92
CA ASP A 118 -21.02 -11.83 -5.96
C ASP A 118 -19.98 -10.81 -6.42
N ARG A 119 -20.04 -9.56 -5.92
CA ARG A 119 -18.98 -8.59 -6.22
C ARG A 119 -17.65 -9.00 -5.56
N PRO A 120 -16.50 -8.87 -6.24
CA PRO A 120 -15.22 -8.75 -5.55
C PRO A 120 -15.33 -7.60 -4.53
N LYS A 121 -14.74 -7.77 -3.34
CA LYS A 121 -14.70 -6.69 -2.35
C LYS A 121 -14.03 -5.47 -3.00
N ILE A 122 -14.76 -4.37 -3.03
CA ILE A 122 -14.34 -3.10 -3.63
C ILE A 122 -13.33 -2.46 -2.68
N PRO A 123 -12.10 -2.15 -3.13
CA PRO A 123 -11.20 -1.34 -2.32
C PRO A 123 -11.79 0.03 -2.01
N LEU A 124 -11.79 0.38 -0.73
CA LEU A 124 -12.13 1.72 -0.25
C LEU A 124 -10.84 2.52 -0.14
N ILE A 125 -10.71 3.59 -0.92
CA ILE A 125 -9.49 4.41 -0.95
C ILE A 125 -9.92 5.86 -0.77
N HIS A 126 -9.43 6.51 0.26
CA HIS A 126 -9.76 7.91 0.53
C HIS A 126 -9.15 8.81 -0.57
N LYS A 127 -9.83 9.91 -0.98
CA LYS A 127 -9.35 10.78 -2.07
C LYS A 127 -7.94 11.36 -1.87
N ASN A 128 -7.57 11.57 -0.61
CA ASN A 128 -6.29 12.14 -0.21
C ASN A 128 -5.31 11.05 0.25
N SER A 129 -5.58 9.77 0.02
CA SER A 129 -4.67 8.71 0.45
C SER A 129 -3.27 8.83 -0.16
N PHE A 130 -3.13 9.48 -1.32
CA PHE A 130 -1.88 9.69 -2.07
C PHE A 130 -1.49 11.18 -2.16
N GLU A 131 -1.93 12.00 -1.21
CA GLU A 131 -1.59 13.43 -1.19
C GLU A 131 -0.07 13.63 -1.14
N GLY A 132 0.47 14.51 -1.99
CA GLY A 132 1.91 14.74 -2.13
C GLY A 132 2.68 13.66 -2.91
N CYS A 133 2.01 12.66 -3.49
CA CYS A 133 2.65 11.69 -4.39
C CYS A 133 2.57 12.12 -5.86
N SER A 134 3.50 11.65 -6.69
CA SER A 134 3.52 11.87 -8.14
C SER A 134 2.70 10.82 -8.92
N VAL A 135 1.74 10.15 -8.25
CA VAL A 135 1.01 9.02 -8.82
C VAL A 135 0.03 9.49 -9.89
N GLU A 136 0.25 9.05 -11.12
CA GLU A 136 -0.83 8.93 -12.08
C GLU A 136 -1.61 7.65 -11.75
N ILE A 137 -2.89 7.75 -11.35
CA ILE A 137 -3.73 6.57 -11.19
C ILE A 137 -4.07 6.07 -12.60
N VAL A 138 -3.18 5.25 -13.17
CA VAL A 138 -3.18 4.88 -14.60
C VAL A 138 -4.31 3.91 -14.98
N GLN A 139 -4.97 3.29 -13.99
CA GLN A 139 -5.98 2.27 -14.26
C GLN A 139 -7.14 2.34 -13.26
N TYR A 140 -8.24 2.94 -13.72
CA TYR A 140 -9.57 2.65 -13.21
C TYR A 140 -10.09 1.47 -14.06
N CYS A 141 -10.20 0.27 -13.50
CA CYS A 141 -10.75 -0.86 -14.25
C CYS A 141 -12.13 -0.50 -14.83
N LYS A 142 -12.35 -0.92 -16.09
CA LYS A 142 -13.64 -0.85 -16.79
C LYS A 142 -14.69 -1.76 -16.15
#